data_AF-A0A8J7K1U3-F1
#
_entry.id   AF-A0A8J7K1U3-F1
#
_cell.length_a   1.000
_cell.length_b   1.000
_cell.length_c   1.000
_cell.angle_alpha   90.00
_cell.angle_beta   90.00
_cell.angle_gamma   90.00
#
_symmetry.space_group_name_H-M   'P 1'
#
loop_
_entity.id
_entity.type
_entity.pdbx_description
1 polymer ?
#
loop_
_entity_poly.entity_id
_entity_poly.type
_entity_poly.pdbx_seq_one_letter_code
_entity_poly.pdbx_strand_id
1 'polypeptide(L)'
;MNWFVVVGTLVAAIIGLGFGYFIASFIVGKEAAQRNLRSVLPIGVFIGVLIAFSGYYLSNIEFLLLVLAVLSLIFIIGSLVIWFWRKQKTGSLLLNVGRTRSHWLILGTGIIFLLLAVGQTYTLITQTSEFFSEDNNILLFNLVINWALAILLLVSGLSKLELREKAICFMTAVIRWDEIKSYKWEGKQQNILTIWLKKRFLGLPNFKILPIPLSKKAAVEAILSEHLS
;
A
#
# COMPACT_ATOMS: atom_id res chain seq x y z
N MET A 1 29.88 2.93 -20.19
CA MET A 1 28.44 2.64 -20.08
C MET A 1 28.12 1.39 -20.89
N ASN A 2 27.68 0.30 -20.25
CA ASN A 2 27.36 -0.91 -20.98
C ASN A 2 25.90 -0.81 -21.47
N TRP A 3 25.70 -0.15 -22.63
CA TRP A 3 24.38 0.06 -23.25
C TRP A 3 23.55 -1.22 -23.32
N PHE A 4 24.22 -2.37 -23.43
CA PHE A 4 23.60 -3.70 -23.42
C PHE A 4 22.79 -4.00 -22.15
N VAL A 5 23.23 -3.54 -20.97
CA VAL A 5 22.52 -3.79 -19.70
C VAL A 5 21.23 -2.98 -19.64
N VAL A 6 21.31 -1.68 -19.92
CA VAL A 6 20.15 -0.77 -19.91
C VAL A 6 19.11 -1.20 -20.94
N VAL A 7 19.55 -1.42 -22.18
CA VAL A 7 18.68 -1.91 -23.26
C VAL A 7 18.12 -3.29 -22.93
N GLY A 8 18.92 -4.19 -22.36
CA GLY A 8 18.50 -5.51 -21.91
C GLY A 8 17.38 -5.46 -20.86
N THR A 9 17.51 -4.61 -19.83
CA THR A 9 16.46 -4.44 -18.81
C THR A 9 15.18 -3.81 -19.36
N LEU A 10 15.29 -2.83 -20.26
CA LEU A 10 14.11 -2.24 -20.90
C LEU A 10 13.39 -3.26 -21.79
N VAL A 11 14.14 -4.04 -22.57
CA VAL A 11 13.59 -5.11 -23.40
C VAL A 11 12.93 -6.18 -22.51
N ALA A 12 13.57 -6.59 -21.43
CA ALA A 12 12.99 -7.55 -20.48
C ALA A 12 11.70 -7.02 -19.82
N ALA A 13 11.66 -5.74 -19.46
CA ALA A 13 10.47 -5.10 -18.90
C ALA A 13 9.33 -5.01 -19.92
N ILE A 14 9.63 -4.65 -21.18
CA ILE A 14 8.65 -4.62 -22.28
C ILE A 14 8.12 -6.02 -22.56
N ILE A 15 8.99 -7.03 -22.60
CA ILE A 15 8.59 -8.44 -22.78
C ILE A 15 7.73 -8.90 -21.59
N GLY A 16 8.12 -8.59 -20.36
CA GLY A 16 7.36 -8.93 -19.16
C GLY A 16 5.98 -8.29 -19.12
N LEU A 17 5.87 -7.01 -19.49
CA LEU A 17 4.59 -6.31 -19.63
C LEU A 17 3.74 -6.88 -20.78
N GLY A 18 4.36 -7.21 -21.92
CA GLY A 18 3.69 -7.84 -23.06
C GLY A 18 3.17 -9.23 -22.73
N PHE A 19 3.96 -10.03 -22.01
CA PHE A 19 3.59 -11.38 -21.57
C PHE A 19 2.50 -11.33 -20.49
N GLY A 20 2.62 -10.41 -19.53
CA GLY A 20 1.58 -10.16 -18.54
C GLY A 20 0.26 -9.71 -19.19
N TYR A 21 0.33 -8.86 -20.23
CA TYR A 21 -0.83 -8.49 -21.04
C TYR A 21 -1.42 -9.68 -21.79
N PHE A 22 -0.59 -10.52 -22.42
CA PHE A 22 -1.05 -11.70 -23.15
C PHE A 22 -1.83 -12.66 -22.23
N ILE A 23 -1.25 -13.01 -21.08
CA ILE A 23 -1.91 -13.83 -20.06
C ILE A 23 -3.21 -13.19 -19.59
N ALA A 24 -3.18 -11.90 -19.24
CA ALA A 24 -4.37 -11.19 -18.78
C ALA A 24 -5.47 -11.13 -19.85
N SER A 25 -5.10 -10.98 -21.13
CA SER A 25 -6.04 -10.95 -22.25
C SER A 25 -6.68 -12.30 -22.51
N PHE A 26 -5.96 -13.39 -22.24
CA PHE A 26 -6.48 -14.76 -22.36
C PHE A 26 -7.46 -15.10 -21.23
N ILE A 27 -7.18 -14.65 -20.00
CA ILE A 27 -7.99 -15.00 -18.82
C ILE A 27 -9.21 -14.09 -18.67
N VAL A 28 -9.05 -12.78 -18.87
CA VAL A 28 -10.06 -11.76 -18.48
C VAL A 28 -10.68 -11.05 -19.70
N GLY A 29 -10.19 -11.34 -20.91
CA GLY A 29 -10.63 -10.72 -22.16
C GLY A 29 -9.87 -9.44 -22.54
N LYS A 30 -9.79 -9.15 -23.84
CA LYS A 30 -8.94 -8.10 -24.41
C LYS A 30 -9.26 -6.69 -23.88
N GLU A 31 -10.54 -6.32 -23.77
CA GLU A 31 -10.94 -4.99 -23.27
C GLU A 31 -10.59 -4.76 -21.79
N ALA A 32 -10.75 -5.80 -20.96
CA ALA A 32 -10.39 -5.74 -19.55
C ALA A 32 -8.87 -5.69 -19.35
N ALA A 33 -8.12 -6.47 -20.14
CA ALA A 33 -6.67 -6.46 -20.14
C ALA A 33 -6.09 -5.10 -20.58
N GLN A 34 -6.68 -4.46 -21.59
CA GLN A 34 -6.24 -3.14 -22.07
C GLN A 34 -6.49 -2.02 -21.05
N ARG A 35 -7.63 -2.05 -20.34
CA ARG A 35 -7.89 -1.13 -19.21
C ARG A 35 -6.93 -1.36 -18.04
N ASN A 36 -6.58 -2.61 -17.79
CA ASN A 36 -5.67 -2.99 -16.72
C ASN A 36 -4.21 -2.64 -17.02
N LEU A 37 -3.81 -2.69 -18.29
CA LEU A 37 -2.48 -2.25 -18.72
C LEU A 37 -2.25 -0.80 -18.33
N ARG A 38 -3.23 0.10 -18.57
CA ARG A 38 -3.13 1.53 -18.24
C ARG A 38 -2.94 1.82 -16.75
N SER A 39 -3.47 0.96 -15.87
CA SER A 39 -3.39 1.15 -14.43
C SER A 39 -2.15 0.51 -13.81
N VAL A 40 -1.62 -0.54 -14.43
CA VAL A 40 -0.35 -1.19 -14.03
C VAL A 40 0.86 -0.48 -14.67
N LEU A 41 0.69 0.21 -15.79
CA LEU A 41 1.76 0.91 -16.51
C LEU A 41 2.58 1.85 -15.61
N PRO A 42 1.99 2.70 -14.75
CA PRO A 42 2.77 3.58 -13.88
C PRO A 42 3.61 2.82 -12.86
N ILE A 43 3.07 1.72 -12.32
CA ILE A 43 3.76 0.87 -11.33
C ILE A 43 4.86 0.05 -12.01
N GLY A 44 4.57 -0.52 -13.17
CA GLY A 44 5.53 -1.27 -13.98
C GLY A 44 6.66 -0.39 -14.51
N VAL A 45 6.35 0.84 -14.93
CA VAL A 45 7.35 1.85 -15.31
C VAL A 45 8.15 2.27 -14.09
N PHE A 46 7.54 2.50 -12.93
CA PHE A 46 8.26 2.83 -11.70
C PHE A 46 9.23 1.73 -11.28
N ILE A 47 8.77 0.47 -11.25
CA ILE A 47 9.61 -0.70 -10.95
C ILE A 47 10.70 -0.87 -12.02
N GLY A 48 10.36 -0.72 -13.31
CA GLY A 48 11.30 -0.80 -14.41
C GLY A 48 12.38 0.29 -14.35
N VAL A 49 12.00 1.51 -13.96
CA VAL A 49 12.94 2.61 -13.72
C VAL A 49 13.82 2.31 -12.52
N LEU A 50 13.28 1.79 -11.42
CA LEU A 50 14.08 1.36 -10.26
C LEU A 50 15.09 0.27 -10.63
N ILE A 51 14.69 -0.72 -11.43
CA ILE A 51 15.56 -1.79 -11.89
C ILE A 51 16.62 -1.26 -12.87
N ALA A 52 16.24 -0.44 -13.85
CA ALA A 52 17.18 0.17 -14.78
C ALA A 52 18.19 1.10 -14.08
N PHE A 53 17.73 1.87 -13.09
CA PHE A 53 18.61 2.67 -12.22
C PHE A 53 19.52 1.78 -11.38
N SER A 54 19.02 0.66 -10.84
CA SER A 54 19.85 -0.28 -10.09
C SER A 54 20.97 -0.86 -10.93
N GLY A 55 20.70 -1.19 -12.20
CA GLY A 55 21.70 -1.66 -13.16
C GLY A 55 22.74 -0.60 -13.55
N TYR A 56 22.33 0.67 -13.67
CA TYR A 56 23.21 1.79 -13.98
C TYR A 56 24.14 2.16 -12.81
N TYR A 57 23.64 2.09 -11.58
CA TYR A 57 24.35 2.49 -10.37
C TYR A 57 24.97 1.32 -9.59
N LEU A 58 25.10 0.13 -10.18
CA LEU A 58 25.83 -1.00 -9.57
C LEU A 58 27.30 -0.64 -9.22
N SER A 59 27.87 0.36 -9.89
CA SER A 59 29.20 0.89 -9.58
C SER A 59 29.21 1.99 -8.50
N ASN A 60 28.04 2.48 -8.08
CA ASN A 60 27.91 3.53 -7.06
C ASN A 60 26.63 3.31 -6.25
N ILE A 61 26.69 2.28 -5.39
CA ILE A 61 25.58 1.80 -4.56
C ILE A 61 24.96 2.92 -3.73
N GLU A 62 25.75 3.89 -3.30
CA GLU A 62 25.33 5.02 -2.47
C GLU A 62 24.28 5.90 -3.15
N PHE A 63 24.52 6.23 -4.42
CA PHE A 63 23.57 7.04 -5.19
C PHE A 63 22.25 6.30 -5.41
N LEU A 64 22.31 4.99 -5.68
CA LEU A 64 21.10 4.16 -5.82
C LEU A 64 20.29 4.15 -4.52
N LEU A 65 20.95 3.95 -3.38
CA LEU A 65 20.31 3.96 -2.06
C LEU A 65 19.68 5.33 -1.78
N LEU A 66 20.38 6.43 -2.07
CA LEU A 66 19.83 7.78 -1.91
C LEU A 66 18.55 7.97 -2.75
N VAL A 67 18.58 7.59 -4.03
CA VAL A 67 17.41 7.67 -4.92
C VAL A 67 16.25 6.83 -4.38
N LEU A 68 16.51 5.60 -3.95
CA LEU A 68 15.51 4.72 -3.37
C LEU A 68 14.91 5.29 -2.09
N ALA A 69 15.72 5.90 -1.22
CA ALA A 69 15.25 6.57 0.00
C ALA A 69 14.33 7.74 -0.33
N VAL A 70 14.73 8.61 -1.27
CA VAL A 70 13.93 9.75 -1.71
C VAL A 70 12.60 9.29 -2.31
N LEU A 71 12.63 8.28 -3.19
CA LEU A 71 11.42 7.74 -3.79
C LEU A 71 10.49 7.09 -2.76
N SER A 72 11.05 6.37 -1.79
CA SER A 72 10.29 5.77 -0.68
C SER A 72 9.62 6.84 0.18
N LEU A 73 10.33 7.93 0.47
CA LEU A 73 9.80 9.06 1.23
C LEU A 73 8.66 9.75 0.49
N ILE A 74 8.85 10.05 -0.81
CA ILE A 74 7.81 10.63 -1.68
C ILE A 74 6.57 9.73 -1.70
N PHE A 75 6.76 8.42 -1.87
CA PHE A 75 5.67 7.46 -1.90
C PHE A 75 4.88 7.45 -0.58
N ILE A 76 5.57 7.48 0.57
CA ILE A 76 4.94 7.43 1.89
C ILE A 76 4.21 8.73 2.20
N ILE A 77 4.85 9.88 2.00
CA ILE A 77 4.20 11.19 2.16
C ILE A 77 2.99 11.31 1.23
N GLY A 78 3.17 10.97 -0.05
CA GLY A 78 2.08 10.97 -1.03
C GLY A 78 0.93 10.06 -0.61
N SER A 79 1.21 8.86 -0.10
CA SER A 79 0.20 7.92 0.38
C SER A 79 -0.58 8.47 1.58
N LEU A 80 0.10 9.12 2.53
CA LEU A 80 -0.53 9.74 3.71
C LEU A 80 -1.41 10.94 3.32
N VAL A 81 -0.93 11.80 2.41
CA VAL A 81 -1.69 12.94 1.90
C VAL A 81 -2.91 12.45 1.12
N ILE A 82 -2.74 11.48 0.22
CA ILE A 82 -3.83 10.88 -0.54
C ILE A 82 -4.85 10.24 0.41
N TRP A 83 -4.40 9.55 1.45
CA TRP A 83 -5.27 8.97 2.46
C TRP A 83 -6.12 10.03 3.17
N PHE A 84 -5.47 11.09 3.67
CA PHE A 84 -6.17 12.18 4.35
C PHE A 84 -7.21 12.84 3.43
N TRP A 85 -6.83 13.12 2.18
CA TRP A 85 -7.73 13.72 1.19
C TRP A 85 -8.89 12.80 0.82
N ARG A 86 -8.64 11.49 0.64
CA ARG A 86 -9.69 10.51 0.42
C ARG A 86 -10.64 10.44 1.61
N LYS A 87 -10.13 10.45 2.84
CA LYS A 87 -10.94 10.44 4.07
C LYS A 87 -11.83 11.68 4.21
N GLN A 88 -11.38 12.85 3.74
CA GLN A 88 -12.23 14.05 3.71
C GLN A 88 -13.37 13.94 2.69
N LYS A 89 -13.13 13.28 1.55
CA LYS A 89 -14.13 13.15 0.48
C LYS A 89 -15.24 12.13 0.75
N THR A 90 -15.12 11.30 1.80
CA THR A 90 -16.06 10.20 2.06
C THR A 90 -17.32 10.61 2.84
N GLY A 91 -17.46 11.90 3.16
CA GLY A 91 -18.64 12.44 3.83
C GLY A 91 -18.60 12.30 5.35
N SER A 92 -19.73 12.59 5.99
CA SER A 92 -19.86 12.54 7.44
C SER A 92 -19.74 11.10 7.97
N LEU A 93 -19.40 10.98 9.27
CA LEU A 93 -19.24 9.70 9.94
C LEU A 93 -20.61 9.15 10.35
N LEU A 94 -21.01 8.03 9.75
CA LEU A 94 -22.25 7.34 10.11
C LEU A 94 -22.03 6.41 11.31
N LEU A 95 -20.98 5.60 11.25
CA LEU A 95 -20.69 4.64 12.30
C LEU A 95 -19.18 4.42 12.48
N ASN A 96 -18.73 4.55 13.72
CA ASN A 96 -17.40 4.11 14.13
C ASN A 96 -17.45 2.67 14.65
N VAL A 97 -16.92 1.73 13.87
CA VAL A 97 -16.86 0.31 14.26
C VAL A 97 -15.69 0.05 15.21
N GLY A 98 -14.66 0.89 15.16
CA GLY A 98 -13.48 0.81 16.01
C GLY A 98 -12.31 0.08 15.37
N ARG A 99 -11.38 -0.40 16.19
CA ARG A 99 -10.16 -1.09 15.74
C ARG A 99 -10.39 -2.59 15.71
N THR A 100 -9.97 -3.22 14.62
CA THR A 100 -10.00 -4.67 14.46
C THR A 100 -8.69 -5.29 14.96
N ARG A 101 -8.63 -6.61 15.18
CA ARG A 101 -7.40 -7.31 15.61
C ARG A 101 -6.22 -7.07 14.65
N SER A 102 -6.49 -6.95 13.36
CA SER A 102 -5.46 -6.64 12.36
C SER A 102 -4.84 -5.25 12.58
N HIS A 103 -5.60 -4.26 13.07
CA HIS A 103 -5.05 -2.94 13.38
C HIS A 103 -4.04 -3.02 14.53
N TRP A 104 -4.31 -3.83 15.54
CA TRP A 104 -3.38 -4.05 16.66
C TRP A 104 -2.09 -4.73 16.21
N LEU A 105 -2.17 -5.70 15.30
CA LEU A 105 -0.98 -6.32 14.70
C LEU A 105 -0.15 -5.29 13.93
N ILE A 106 -0.78 -4.51 13.05
CA ILE A 106 -0.10 -3.46 12.28
C ILE A 106 0.51 -2.40 13.21
N LEU A 107 -0.21 -2.01 14.25
CA LEU A 107 0.29 -1.06 15.25
C LEU A 107 1.51 -1.61 15.99
N GLY A 108 1.46 -2.88 16.42
CA GLY A 108 2.58 -3.56 17.05
C GLY A 108 3.81 -3.62 16.14
N THR A 109 3.62 -3.98 14.86
CA THR A 109 4.69 -3.93 13.86
C THR A 109 5.24 -2.51 13.68
N GLY A 110 4.38 -1.49 13.63
CA GLY A 110 4.81 -0.09 13.57
C GLY A 110 5.65 0.34 14.77
N ILE A 111 5.31 -0.11 15.98
CA ILE A 111 6.10 0.15 17.20
C ILE A 111 7.48 -0.52 17.11
N ILE A 112 7.58 -1.75 16.60
CA ILE A 112 8.86 -2.42 16.40
C ILE A 112 9.75 -1.62 15.43
N PHE A 113 9.22 -1.21 14.29
CA PHE A 113 9.95 -0.37 13.33
C PHE A 113 10.36 0.98 13.92
N LEU A 114 9.52 1.58 14.77
CA LEU A 114 9.85 2.81 15.48
C LEU A 114 11.05 2.60 16.41
N LEU A 115 11.07 1.52 17.21
CA LEU A 115 12.18 1.21 18.10
C LEU A 115 13.49 0.96 17.33
N LEU A 116 13.42 0.24 16.20
CA LEU A 116 14.56 0.04 15.32
C LEU A 116 15.08 1.36 14.74
N ALA A 117 14.19 2.23 14.27
CA ALA A 117 14.55 3.54 13.73
C ALA A 117 15.19 4.44 14.81
N VAL A 118 14.66 4.45 16.03
CA VAL A 118 15.24 5.19 17.16
C VAL A 118 16.62 4.64 17.53
N GLY A 119 16.78 3.31 17.59
CA GLY A 119 18.06 2.67 17.84
C GLY A 119 19.12 3.04 16.80
N GLN A 120 18.76 2.98 15.51
CA GLN A 120 19.65 3.40 14.42
C GLN A 120 19.97 4.90 14.44
N THR A 121 19.00 5.74 14.83
CA THR A 121 19.23 7.18 15.01
C THR A 121 20.27 7.41 16.11
N TYR A 122 20.14 6.69 17.22
CA TYR A 122 21.08 6.79 18.34
C TYR A 122 22.50 6.35 17.93
N THR A 123 22.65 5.20 17.26
CA THR A 123 23.97 4.73 16.79
C THR A 123 24.62 5.74 15.85
N LEU A 124 23.85 6.31 14.92
CA LEU A 124 24.33 7.30 13.96
C LEU A 124 24.82 8.59 14.66
N ILE A 125 24.10 9.07 15.67
CA ILE A 125 24.50 10.24 16.47
C ILE A 125 25.79 9.96 17.25
N THR A 126 25.96 8.75 17.78
CA THR A 126 27.16 8.40 18.57
C THR A 126 28.42 8.19 17.72
N GLN A 127 28.28 7.94 16.42
CA GLN A 127 29.40 7.73 15.48
C GLN A 127 29.84 9.03 14.77
N THR A 128 29.62 10.18 15.42
CA THR A 128 29.67 11.54 14.85
C THR A 128 31.01 11.95 14.23
N SER A 129 32.11 11.25 14.50
CA SER A 129 33.42 11.53 13.90
C SER A 129 33.53 11.14 12.42
N GLU A 130 32.63 10.29 11.90
CA GLU A 130 32.73 9.76 10.52
C GLU A 130 31.40 9.82 9.76
N PHE A 131 30.50 10.75 10.07
CA PHE A 131 29.11 10.77 9.61
C PHE A 131 28.89 10.58 8.08
N PHE A 132 29.89 10.90 7.24
CA PHE A 132 29.85 10.78 5.78
C PHE A 132 30.76 9.69 5.20
N SER A 133 31.22 8.72 6.00
CA SER A 133 31.89 7.53 5.47
C SER A 133 30.92 6.68 4.64
N GLU A 134 31.44 5.93 3.68
CA GLU A 134 30.60 5.11 2.77
C GLU A 134 29.72 4.10 3.53
N ASP A 135 30.22 3.55 4.63
CA ASP A 135 29.49 2.65 5.52
C ASP A 135 28.26 3.32 6.16
N ASN A 136 28.29 4.64 6.36
CA ASN A 136 27.20 5.40 6.96
C ASN A 136 26.06 5.68 5.98
N ASN A 137 26.30 5.62 4.66
CA ASN A 137 25.24 5.82 3.66
C ASN A 137 24.21 4.69 3.68
N ILE A 138 24.64 3.44 3.90
CA ILE A 138 23.74 2.29 4.07
C ILE A 138 22.91 2.45 5.35
N LEU A 139 23.54 2.89 6.44
CA LEU A 139 22.85 3.14 7.71
C LEU A 139 21.82 4.25 7.58
N LEU A 140 22.16 5.37 6.92
CA LEU A 140 21.25 6.46 6.62
C LEU A 140 20.06 6.01 5.77
N PHE A 141 20.30 5.20 4.73
CA PHE A 141 19.23 4.65 3.91
C PHE A 141 18.26 3.79 4.72
N ASN A 142 18.80 2.84 5.50
CA ASN A 142 18.01 1.97 6.36
C ASN A 142 17.21 2.78 7.39
N LEU A 143 17.84 3.83 7.94
CA LEU A 143 17.21 4.74 8.87
C LEU A 143 16.00 5.45 8.25
N VAL A 144 16.14 6.00 7.05
CA VAL A 144 15.03 6.67 6.34
C VAL A 144 13.90 5.68 6.07
N ILE A 145 14.19 4.47 5.61
CA ILE A 145 13.18 3.45 5.37
C ILE A 145 12.47 3.05 6.65
N ASN A 146 13.22 2.80 7.73
CA ASN A 146 12.65 2.37 9.00
C ASN A 146 11.74 3.44 9.60
N TRP A 147 12.14 4.71 9.57
CA TRP A 147 11.28 5.82 9.98
C TRP A 147 10.02 5.91 9.14
N ALA A 148 10.16 5.82 7.82
CA ALA A 148 9.03 5.97 6.92
C ALA A 148 8.02 4.81 7.06
N LEU A 149 8.50 3.57 7.20
CA LEU A 149 7.68 2.40 7.50
C LEU A 149 7.03 2.50 8.88
N ALA A 150 7.77 2.93 9.91
CA ALA A 150 7.23 3.13 11.25
C ALA A 150 6.04 4.10 11.20
N ILE A 151 6.19 5.27 10.58
CA ILE A 151 5.13 6.26 10.45
C ILE A 151 3.92 5.70 9.71
N LEU A 152 4.13 5.07 8.54
CA LEU A 152 3.05 4.50 7.74
C LEU A 152 2.26 3.43 8.51
N LEU A 153 2.96 2.52 9.18
CA LEU A 153 2.34 1.44 9.95
C LEU A 153 1.64 1.96 11.20
N LEU A 154 2.22 2.93 11.91
CA LEU A 154 1.58 3.56 13.07
C LEU A 154 0.29 4.27 12.67
N VAL A 155 0.30 5.08 11.60
CA VAL A 155 -0.92 5.75 11.09
C VAL A 155 -1.97 4.72 10.66
N SER A 156 -1.56 3.66 9.97
CA SER A 156 -2.44 2.59 9.52
C SER A 156 -3.03 1.78 10.68
N GLY A 157 -2.23 1.48 11.71
CA GLY A 157 -2.65 0.75 12.90
C GLY A 157 -3.50 1.59 13.85
N LEU A 158 -3.28 2.91 13.91
CA LEU A 158 -4.09 3.83 14.69
C LEU A 158 -5.44 4.14 14.04
N SER A 159 -5.57 3.93 12.73
CA SER A 159 -6.81 4.08 11.99
C SER A 159 -7.92 3.19 12.56
N LYS A 160 -9.17 3.57 12.29
CA LYS A 160 -10.36 2.82 12.72
C LYS A 160 -11.15 2.42 11.47
N LEU A 161 -11.92 1.35 11.61
CA LEU A 161 -12.95 1.02 10.63
C LEU A 161 -14.11 1.99 10.83
N GLU A 162 -14.37 2.81 9.82
CA GLU A 162 -15.39 3.84 9.81
C GLU A 162 -16.32 3.63 8.61
N LEU A 163 -17.64 3.60 8.85
CA LEU A 163 -18.64 3.71 7.79
C LEU A 163 -19.04 5.18 7.69
N ARG A 164 -18.98 5.72 6.47
CA ARG A 164 -19.26 7.11 6.15
C ARG A 164 -20.27 7.18 5.02
N GLU A 165 -20.89 8.33 4.82
CA GLU A 165 -21.95 8.55 3.82
C GLU A 165 -21.62 8.04 2.42
N LYS A 166 -20.35 8.10 1.99
CA LYS A 166 -19.97 7.72 0.62
C LYS A 166 -19.11 6.47 0.53
N ALA A 167 -18.61 5.95 1.66
CA ALA A 167 -17.65 4.85 1.65
C ALA A 167 -17.42 4.19 3.02
N ILE A 168 -16.86 2.99 2.98
CA ILE A 168 -16.19 2.34 4.09
C ILE A 168 -14.70 2.73 4.09
N CYS A 169 -14.20 3.24 5.21
CA CYS A 169 -12.80 3.63 5.40
C CYS A 169 -12.11 2.67 6.37
N PHE A 170 -10.95 2.11 5.99
CA PHE A 170 -10.23 1.10 6.78
C PHE A 170 -8.75 1.03 6.40
N MET A 171 -7.81 1.09 7.36
CA MET A 171 -6.36 0.85 7.16
C MET A 171 -5.78 1.48 5.88
N THR A 172 -6.01 2.77 5.66
CA THR A 172 -5.64 3.53 4.44
C THR A 172 -6.38 3.18 3.14
N ALA A 173 -7.28 2.20 3.17
CA ALA A 173 -8.21 1.90 2.09
C ALA A 173 -9.54 2.64 2.25
N VAL A 174 -10.10 3.05 1.11
CA VAL A 174 -11.47 3.54 0.98
C VAL A 174 -12.18 2.64 -0.02
N ILE A 175 -13.34 2.14 0.36
CA ILE A 175 -14.23 1.31 -0.48
C ILE A 175 -15.53 2.09 -0.62
N ARG A 176 -15.76 2.64 -1.81
CA ARG A 176 -16.98 3.42 -2.05
C ARG A 176 -18.19 2.49 -2.18
N TRP A 177 -19.37 2.97 -1.82
CA TRP A 177 -20.60 2.16 -1.89
C TRP A 177 -20.87 1.64 -3.31
N ASP A 178 -20.65 2.48 -4.32
CA ASP A 178 -20.83 2.13 -5.74
C ASP A 178 -19.87 1.02 -6.21
N GLU A 179 -18.74 0.81 -5.53
CA GLU A 179 -17.77 -0.23 -5.82
C GLU A 179 -18.14 -1.59 -5.24
N ILE A 180 -19.09 -1.67 -4.30
CA ILE A 180 -19.51 -2.92 -3.66
C ILE A 180 -20.50 -3.64 -4.57
N LYS A 181 -20.21 -4.89 -4.90
CA LYS A 181 -21.08 -5.78 -5.69
C LYS A 181 -22.08 -6.51 -4.81
N SER A 182 -21.59 -7.06 -3.71
CA SER A 182 -22.39 -7.82 -2.75
C SER A 182 -21.65 -7.90 -1.43
N TYR A 183 -22.36 -8.30 -0.38
CA TYR A 183 -21.77 -8.58 0.93
C TYR A 183 -22.41 -9.83 1.54
N LYS A 184 -21.73 -10.44 2.50
CA LYS A 184 -22.21 -11.61 3.23
C LYS A 184 -21.58 -11.63 4.61
N TRP A 185 -22.37 -12.06 5.58
CA TRP A 185 -21.88 -12.36 6.92
C TRP A 185 -21.43 -13.81 7.03
N GLU A 186 -20.24 -14.00 7.58
CA GLU A 186 -19.57 -15.28 7.74
C GLU A 186 -19.05 -15.46 9.18
N GLY A 187 -18.62 -16.68 9.50
CA GLY A 187 -18.16 -17.07 10.83
C GLY A 187 -19.28 -17.63 11.72
N LYS A 188 -18.90 -18.38 12.77
CA LYS A 188 -19.84 -19.05 13.69
C LYS A 188 -20.84 -18.09 14.34
N GLN A 189 -20.41 -16.86 14.62
CA GLN A 189 -21.23 -15.81 15.21
C GLN A 189 -21.68 -14.76 14.18
N GLN A 190 -21.42 -14.98 12.89
CA GLN A 190 -21.71 -14.02 11.81
C GLN A 190 -21.13 -12.62 12.08
N ASN A 191 -19.90 -12.56 12.61
CA ASN A 191 -19.18 -11.35 12.96
C ASN A 191 -18.12 -10.95 11.92
N ILE A 192 -18.00 -11.72 10.84
CA ILE A 192 -17.08 -11.45 9.75
C ILE A 192 -17.90 -10.99 8.56
N LEU A 193 -17.69 -9.75 8.12
CA LEU A 193 -18.32 -9.20 6.94
C LEU A 193 -17.38 -9.38 5.75
N THR A 194 -17.78 -10.20 4.79
CA THR A 194 -17.07 -10.35 3.52
C THR A 194 -17.77 -9.48 2.47
N ILE A 195 -17.04 -8.53 1.90
CA ILE A 195 -17.53 -7.58 0.88
C ILE A 195 -16.88 -7.93 -0.44
N TRP A 196 -17.67 -8.23 -1.48
CA TRP A 196 -17.19 -8.40 -2.84
C TRP A 196 -17.30 -7.09 -3.62
N LEU A 197 -16.28 -6.77 -4.40
CA LEU A 197 -16.17 -5.53 -5.15
C LEU A 197 -16.49 -5.76 -6.63
N LYS A 198 -17.19 -4.82 -7.28
CA LYS A 198 -17.59 -4.89 -8.70
C LYS A 198 -16.39 -4.96 -9.63
N LYS A 199 -15.31 -4.24 -9.29
CA LYS A 199 -14.03 -4.24 -10.00
C LYS A 199 -12.90 -3.98 -9.02
N ARG A 200 -11.80 -4.74 -9.13
CA ARG A 200 -10.50 -4.26 -8.63
C ARG A 200 -9.35 -4.83 -9.46
N PHE A 201 -8.23 -4.12 -9.40
CA PHE A 201 -6.95 -4.40 -10.07
C PHE A 201 -6.63 -5.90 -10.16
N LEU A 202 -6.29 -6.34 -11.36
CA LEU A 202 -5.96 -7.74 -11.69
C LEU A 202 -4.84 -8.26 -10.77
N GLY A 203 -5.09 -9.40 -10.12
CA GLY A 203 -4.16 -10.05 -9.19
C GLY A 203 -4.46 -9.85 -7.71
N LEU A 204 -5.35 -8.92 -7.34
CA LEU A 204 -5.82 -8.78 -5.95
C LEU A 204 -7.16 -9.49 -5.75
N PRO A 205 -7.40 -10.10 -4.57
CA PRO A 205 -8.71 -10.69 -4.27
C PRO A 205 -9.81 -9.63 -4.39
N ASN A 206 -10.89 -9.99 -5.08
CA ASN A 206 -12.06 -9.13 -5.31
C ASN A 206 -12.96 -9.00 -4.08
N PHE A 207 -12.47 -9.39 -2.92
CA PHE A 207 -13.21 -9.33 -1.67
C PHE A 207 -12.37 -8.75 -0.55
N LYS A 208 -13.04 -8.19 0.46
CA LYS A 208 -12.45 -7.70 1.69
C LYS A 208 -13.17 -8.30 2.87
N ILE A 209 -12.38 -8.82 3.80
CA ILE A 209 -12.87 -9.43 5.04
C ILE A 209 -12.73 -8.39 6.15
N LEU A 210 -13.84 -8.02 6.76
CA LEU A 210 -13.93 -7.02 7.82
C LEU A 210 -14.48 -7.68 9.09
N PRO A 211 -13.68 -7.83 10.15
CA PRO A 211 -14.20 -8.26 11.45
C PRO A 211 -15.02 -7.13 12.07
N ILE A 212 -16.29 -7.39 12.38
CA ILE A 212 -17.21 -6.43 13.00
C ILE A 212 -17.59 -6.94 14.39
N PRO A 213 -17.51 -6.12 15.45
CA PRO A 213 -18.02 -6.49 16.77
C PRO A 213 -19.53 -6.79 16.72
N LEU A 214 -19.97 -7.83 17.44
CA LEU A 214 -21.38 -8.25 17.45
C LEU A 214 -22.33 -7.12 17.85
N SER A 215 -21.92 -6.27 18.80
CA SER A 215 -22.68 -5.10 19.25
C SER A 215 -22.93 -4.04 18.15
N LYS A 216 -22.16 -4.08 17.07
CA LYS A 216 -22.27 -3.14 15.93
C LYS A 216 -22.87 -3.78 14.69
N LYS A 217 -23.10 -5.10 14.67
CA LYS A 217 -23.57 -5.84 13.50
C LYS A 217 -24.89 -5.28 12.94
N ALA A 218 -25.90 -5.10 13.80
CA ALA A 218 -27.21 -4.61 13.37
C ALA A 218 -27.14 -3.21 12.74
N ALA A 219 -26.32 -2.32 13.31
CA ALA A 219 -26.12 -0.98 12.77
C ALA A 219 -25.37 -1.00 11.43
N VAL A 220 -24.34 -1.85 11.30
CA VAL A 220 -23.64 -2.06 10.03
C VAL A 220 -24.58 -2.61 8.96
N GLU A 221 -25.43 -3.58 9.30
CA GLU A 221 -26.39 -4.17 8.38
C GLU A 221 -27.38 -3.15 7.85
N ALA A 222 -27.96 -2.33 8.74
CA ALA A 222 -28.88 -1.27 8.35
C ALA A 222 -28.25 -0.28 7.36
N ILE A 223 -27.00 0.15 7.61
CA ILE A 223 -26.27 1.05 6.71
C ILE A 223 -26.00 0.37 5.35
N LEU A 224 -25.59 -0.91 5.36
CA LEU A 224 -25.34 -1.65 4.13
C LEU A 224 -26.61 -1.84 3.30
N SER A 225 -27.73 -2.19 3.94
CA SER A 225 -29.00 -2.36 3.23
C SER A 225 -29.51 -1.06 2.63
N GLU A 226 -29.30 0.07 3.32
CA GLU A 226 -29.68 1.39 2.81
C GLU A 226 -28.88 1.79 1.57
N HIS A 227 -27.57 1.50 1.54
CA HIS A 227 -26.69 1.96 0.46
C HIS A 227 -26.54 0.96 -0.70
N LEU A 228 -26.95 -0.30 -0.51
CA LEU A 228 -26.75 -1.39 -1.49
C LEU A 228 -28.05 -2.03 -1.99
N SER A 229 -29.21 -1.49 -1.60
CA SER A 229 -30.52 -1.82 -2.20
C SER A 229 -30.70 -1.14 -3.55
#